data_AF-A0A534RST0-F1
#
_entry.id   AF-A0A534RST0-F1
#
_cell.length_a   1.000
_cell.length_b   1.000
_cell.length_c   1.000
_cell.angle_alpha   90.00
_cell.angle_beta   90.00
_cell.angle_gamma   90.00
#
_symmetry.space_group_name_H-M   'P 1'
#
loop_
_entity.id
_entity.type
_entity.pdbx_description
1 polymer ?
#
loop_
_entity_poly.entity_id
_entity_poly.type
_entity_poly.pdbx_seq_one_letter_code
_entity_poly.pdbx_strand_id
1 'polypeptide(L)' 'MADTYRIYGSELSPYSVKVRSYFRYKRIPHEWLLRSAATEEEFQRHA' A
#
# COMPACT_ATOMS: atom_id res chain seq x y z
N MET A 1 -2.02 -11.03 17.07
CA MET A 1 -1.71 -11.19 15.64
C MET A 1 -1.38 -9.80 15.13
N ALA A 2 -0.18 -9.58 14.57
CA ALA A 2 0.17 -8.25 14.08
C ALA A 2 -0.64 -7.97 12.81
N ASP A 3 -1.49 -6.95 12.85
CA ASP A 3 -2.24 -6.52 11.67
C ASP A 3 -1.27 -6.22 10.52
N THR A 4 -1.53 -6.82 9.36
CA THR A 4 -0.73 -6.61 8.16
C THR A 4 -1.13 -5.29 7.53
N TYR A 5 -0.17 -4.39 7.33
CA TYR A 5 -0.45 -3.07 6.77
C TYR A 5 -0.85 -3.18 5.29
N ARG A 6 -1.94 -2.52 4.90
CA ARG A 6 -2.33 -2.41 3.49
C ARG A 6 -1.78 -1.12 2.90
N ILE A 7 -0.97 -1.23 1.86
CA ILE A 7 -0.37 -0.08 1.16
C ILE A 7 -1.10 0.10 -0.18
N TYR A 8 -1.91 1.15 -0.26
CA TYR A 8 -2.56 1.57 -1.51
C TYR A 8 -1.60 2.47 -2.30
N GLY A 9 -1.09 1.97 -3.42
CA GLY A 9 -0.10 2.69 -4.22
C GLY A 9 -0.20 2.44 -5.71
N SER A 10 0.48 3.26 -6.50
CA SER A 10 0.64 3.05 -7.94
C SER A 10 2.11 2.79 -8.26
N GLU A 11 2.40 1.88 -9.18
CA GLU A 11 3.76 1.63 -9.64
C GLU A 11 4.35 2.82 -10.42
N LEU A 12 3.49 3.69 -10.95
CA LEU A 12 3.87 4.90 -11.66
C LEU A 12 4.20 6.07 -10.69
N SER A 13 3.87 5.93 -9.40
CA SER A 13 4.13 6.96 -8.41
C SER A 13 5.44 6.68 -7.65
N PRO A 14 6.48 7.53 -7.80
CA PRO A 14 7.74 7.35 -7.09
C PRO A 14 7.57 7.43 -5.55
N TYR A 15 6.58 8.19 -5.06
CA TYR A 15 6.25 8.24 -3.64
C TYR A 15 5.71 6.91 -3.11
N SER A 16 4.81 6.26 -3.86
CA SER A 16 4.25 4.97 -3.47
C SER A 16 5.33 3.88 -3.46
N VAL A 17 6.22 3.89 -4.47
CA VAL A 17 7.36 2.97 -4.52
C VAL A 17 8.31 3.20 -3.33
N LYS A 18 8.58 4.46 -2.94
CA LYS A 18 9.41 4.77 -1.76
C LYS A 18 8.85 4.16 -0.48
N VAL A 19 7.54 4.30 -0.23
CA VAL A 19 6.88 3.73 0.96
C VAL A 19 6.96 2.21 0.96
N ARG A 20 6.64 1.56 -0.16
CA ARG A 20 6.77 0.09 -0.31
C ARG A 20 8.19 -0.39 -0.03
N SER A 21 9.18 0.29 -0.61
CA SER A 21 10.60 -0.04 -0.40
C SER A 21 11.02 0.09 1.06
N TYR A 22 10.51 1.09 1.78
CA TYR A 22 10.77 1.26 3.21
C TYR A 22 10.22 0.10 4.04
N PHE A 23 8.98 -0.32 3.77
CA PHE A 23 8.36 -1.45 4.48
C PHE A 23 9.09 -2.77 4.21
N ARG A 24 9.51 -3.01 2.95
CA ARG A 24 10.34 -4.16 2.60
C ARG A 24 11.69 -4.12 3.32
N TYR A 25 12.36 -2.97 3.33
CA TYR A 25 13.65 -2.79 4.01
C TYR A 25 13.56 -3.06 5.51
N LYS A 26 12.51 -2.57 6.16
CA LYS A 26 12.26 -2.78 7.59
C LYS A 26 11.62 -4.13 7.93
N ARG A 27 11.34 -4.98 6.94
CA ARG A 27 10.64 -6.27 7.08
C ARG A 27 9.30 -6.14 7.80
N ILE A 28 8.59 -5.04 7.58
CA ILE A 28 7.26 -4.81 8.13
C ILE A 28 6.27 -5.62 7.26
N PRO A 29 5.46 -6.53 7.83
CA PRO A 29 4.43 -7.24 7.08
C PRO A 29 3.46 -6.26 6.43
N HIS A 30 3.33 -6.34 5.11
CA HIS A 30 2.41 -5.50 4.35
C HIS A 30 1.90 -6.20 3.10
N GLU A 31 0.72 -5.78 2.68
CA GLU A 31 0.09 -6.10 1.41
C GLU A 31 0.16 -4.87 0.50
N TRP A 32 0.54 -5.08 -0.76
CA TRP A 32 0.55 -4.02 -1.77
C TRP A 32 -0.70 -4.11 -2.62
N LEU A 33 -1.52 -3.07 -2.53
CA LEU A 33 -2.76 -2.93 -3.29
C LEU A 33 -2.57 -1.84 -4.35
N LEU A 34 -2.70 -2.23 -5.62
CA LEU A 34 -2.65 -1.27 -6.72
C LEU A 34 -3.87 -0.35 -6.61
N ARG A 35 -3.67 0.97 -6.62
CA ARG A 35 -4.79 1.92 -6.75
C ARG A 35 -5.37 1.84 -8.15
N SER A 36 -6.56 1.28 -8.24
CA SER A 36 -7.35 1.10 -9.45
C SER A 36 -8.82 1.34 -9.11
N ALA A 37 -9.70 1.44 -10.12
CA ALA A 37 -11.14 1.59 -9.89
C ALA A 37 -11.72 0.50 -8.96
N ALA A 38 -11.14 -0.70 -8.95
CA ALA A 38 -11.58 -1.82 -8.11
C ALA A 38 -11.19 -1.68 -6.62
N THR A 39 -10.17 -0.88 -6.31
CA THR A 39 -9.64 -0.66 -4.95
C THR A 39 -9.96 0.74 -4.43
N GLU A 40 -10.56 1.59 -5.27
CA GLU A 40 -10.93 2.95 -4.91
C GLU A 40 -12.05 2.98 -3.87
N GLU A 41 -13.03 2.07 -3.93
CA GLU A 41 -14.08 1.98 -2.89
C GLU A 41 -13.53 1.63 -1.50
N GLU A 42 -12.59 0.68 -1.41
CA GLU A 42 -11.91 0.38 -0.14
C GLU A 42 -11.02 1.55 0.32
N PHE A 43 -10.35 2.22 -0.61
CA PHE A 43 -9.54 3.40 -0.27
C PHE A 43 -10.40 4.53 0.32
N GLN A 44 -11.52 4.87 -0.33
CA GLN A 44 -12.44 5.92 0.13
C GLN A 44 -13.06 5.61 1.50
N ARG A 45 -13.18 4.33 1.88
CA ARG A 45 -13.69 3.93 3.19
C ARG A 45 -12.71 4.22 4.33
N HIS A 46 -11.43 4.42 4.02
CA HIS A 46 -10.34 4.58 4.98
C HIS A 46 -9.53 5.88 4.78
N ALA A 47 -9.90 6.72 3.82
CA ALA A 47 -9.29 8.02 3.53
C ALA A 47 -9.97 9.15 4.33
#